data_AF-A0A9N9I258-F1
#
_entry.id   AF-A0A9N9I258-F1
#
_cell.length_a   1.000
_cell.length_b   1.000
_cell.length_c   1.000
_cell.angle_alpha   90.00
_cell.angle_beta   90.00
_cell.angle_gamma   90.00
#
_symmetry.space_group_name_H-M   'P 1'
#
loop_
_entity.id
_entity.type
_entity.pdbx_description
1 polymer ?
#
loop_
_entity_poly.entity_id
_entity_poly.type
_entity_poly.pdbx_seq_one_letter_code
_entity_poly.pdbx_strand_id
1 'polypeptide(L)'
;MFQLFSQLFKEESDIIQVLESLSNSGNIDLLLSFPMWSRFALESRNGNIIDIGTKISSLCIKWYETMVSVVTNQSNGENLVVIFCQQLSAISFVLKERNDIYSKLLKIFKKRISSLPLDRLFLATSFIHELEPHIVKDFKKFLLSKLKASLDNTTDEDTLIKIISQICNSPDSSLRVPNRLCQVVLSKFWIFLLNATGEVKELLDNSCVKRVREKISQLVCTMKDKSIKTGLLSELVEYSNDRLINCINAVIGPEGKVITNEMLDYFRENLRGHSNIVQNLDFFYSKWCVKAVDVQFYLDDLTEKKNNSTFLEMSQPRHWSIHEKIIQVSRKAYKYKYSQTFVNVFEANTDEETQKKRASGVAGH
;
A
#
# COMPACT_ATOMS: atom_id res chain seq x y z
N MET A 1 -27.49 -33.39 21.86
CA MET A 1 -26.05 -33.54 22.19
C MET A 1 -25.78 -33.48 23.70
N PHE A 2 -26.38 -32.55 24.46
CA PHE A 2 -26.21 -32.44 25.93
C PHE A 2 -26.53 -33.74 26.71
N GLN A 3 -27.62 -34.45 26.35
CA GLN A 3 -28.01 -35.72 27.00
C GLN A 3 -27.05 -36.89 26.73
N LEU A 4 -26.41 -36.95 25.55
CA LEU A 4 -25.42 -37.99 25.22
C LEU A 4 -24.11 -37.77 25.99
N PHE A 5 -23.80 -36.52 26.32
CA PHE A 5 -22.56 -36.13 26.99
C PHE A 5 -22.57 -36.43 28.48
N SER A 6 -23.66 -36.09 29.17
CA SER A 6 -23.89 -36.47 30.57
C SER A 6 -23.93 -37.98 30.78
N GLN A 7 -24.10 -38.77 29.71
CA GLN A 7 -24.06 -40.23 29.72
C GLN A 7 -22.65 -40.79 29.45
N LEU A 8 -21.77 -40.05 28.78
CA LEU A 8 -20.41 -40.48 28.42
C LEU A 8 -19.38 -40.24 29.53
N PHE A 9 -19.61 -39.25 30.40
CA PHE A 9 -18.68 -38.87 31.46
C PHE A 9 -19.38 -39.01 32.80
N LYS A 10 -18.99 -40.02 33.57
CA LYS A 10 -19.59 -40.32 34.88
C LYS A 10 -18.83 -39.63 36.01
N GLU A 11 -17.53 -39.39 35.82
CA GLU A 11 -16.67 -38.79 36.84
C GLU A 11 -15.94 -37.53 36.34
N GLU A 12 -15.47 -36.72 37.30
CA GLU A 12 -14.72 -35.48 37.05
C GLU A 12 -13.39 -35.72 36.33
N SER A 13 -12.75 -36.83 36.69
CA SER A 13 -11.50 -37.35 36.12
C SER A 13 -11.62 -37.55 34.61
N ASP A 14 -12.76 -38.03 34.12
CA ASP A 14 -12.95 -38.34 32.70
C ASP A 14 -12.92 -37.07 31.83
N ILE A 15 -13.53 -35.97 32.31
CA ILE A 15 -13.57 -34.69 31.61
C ILE A 15 -12.17 -34.07 31.56
N ILE A 16 -11.43 -34.11 32.68
CA ILE A 16 -10.06 -33.59 32.76
C ILE A 16 -9.14 -34.39 31.84
N GLN A 17 -9.28 -35.72 31.78
CA GLN A 17 -8.51 -36.57 30.86
C GLN A 17 -8.78 -36.26 29.39
N VAL A 18 -10.04 -35.96 29.02
CA VAL A 18 -10.36 -35.54 27.66
C VAL A 18 -9.74 -34.19 27.34
N LEU A 19 -9.90 -33.18 28.21
CA LEU A 19 -9.28 -31.87 28.00
C LEU A 19 -7.75 -31.98 27.96
N GLU A 20 -7.16 -32.84 28.79
CA GLU A 20 -5.73 -33.12 28.76
C GLU A 20 -5.31 -33.75 27.42
N SER A 21 -6.04 -34.74 26.93
CA SER A 21 -5.79 -35.37 25.63
C SER A 21 -5.89 -34.38 24.48
N LEU A 22 -6.92 -33.52 24.50
CA LEU A 22 -7.09 -32.44 23.51
C LEU A 22 -5.96 -31.42 23.59
N SER A 23 -5.53 -31.03 24.79
CA SER A 23 -4.44 -30.05 24.99
C SER A 23 -3.08 -30.54 24.47
N ASN A 24 -2.91 -31.85 24.33
CA ASN A 24 -1.70 -32.51 23.83
C ASN A 24 -1.82 -32.97 22.37
N SER A 25 -2.98 -32.77 21.74
CA SER A 25 -3.25 -33.31 20.41
C SER A 25 -2.35 -32.68 19.35
N GLY A 26 -1.81 -33.51 18.44
CA GLY A 26 -1.14 -33.05 17.23
C GLY A 26 -2.09 -32.76 16.06
N ASN A 27 -3.39 -33.05 16.23
CA ASN A 27 -4.43 -32.81 15.22
C ASN A 27 -5.10 -31.45 15.46
N ILE A 28 -5.11 -30.61 14.42
CA ILE A 28 -5.66 -29.24 14.47
C ILE A 28 -7.15 -29.24 14.82
N ASP A 29 -7.98 -30.06 14.18
CA ASP A 29 -9.43 -30.05 14.41
C ASP A 29 -9.77 -30.38 15.88
N LEU A 30 -9.05 -31.34 16.46
CA LEU A 30 -9.17 -31.67 17.87
C LEU A 30 -8.74 -30.49 18.76
N LEU A 31 -7.63 -29.82 18.45
CA LEU A 31 -7.19 -28.62 19.17
C LEU A 31 -8.23 -27.49 19.07
N LEU A 32 -8.73 -27.18 17.87
CA LEU A 32 -9.69 -26.09 17.66
C LEU A 32 -11.06 -26.37 18.32
N SER A 33 -11.36 -27.64 18.60
CA SER A 33 -12.57 -28.02 19.35
C SER A 33 -12.46 -27.76 20.86
N PHE A 34 -11.25 -27.62 21.42
CA PHE A 34 -11.02 -27.52 22.87
C PHE A 34 -11.89 -26.47 23.58
N PRO A 35 -12.13 -25.25 23.06
CA PRO A 35 -12.99 -24.28 23.73
C PRO A 35 -14.43 -24.76 23.87
N MET A 36 -14.96 -25.44 22.86
CA MET A 36 -16.29 -26.04 22.90
C MET A 36 -16.36 -27.10 24.02
N TRP A 37 -15.37 -27.99 24.10
CA TRP A 37 -15.31 -29.02 25.15
C TRP A 37 -15.14 -28.44 26.55
N SER A 38 -14.32 -27.40 26.70
CA SER A 38 -14.13 -26.68 27.96
C SER A 38 -15.41 -25.99 28.42
N ARG A 39 -16.22 -25.52 27.48
CA ARG A 39 -17.52 -24.90 27.77
C ARG A 39 -18.50 -25.91 28.34
N PHE A 40 -18.63 -27.06 27.69
CA PHE A 40 -19.47 -28.14 28.18
C PHE A 40 -19.05 -28.64 29.56
N ALA A 41 -17.74 -28.74 29.80
CA ALA A 41 -17.20 -29.14 31.11
C ALA A 41 -17.62 -28.18 32.25
N LEU A 42 -17.66 -26.88 31.97
CA LEU A 42 -18.02 -25.87 32.97
C LEU A 42 -19.54 -25.71 33.14
N GLU A 43 -20.31 -25.73 32.04
CA GLU A 43 -21.77 -25.56 32.08
C GLU A 43 -22.51 -26.77 32.69
N SER A 44 -21.90 -27.96 32.68
CA SER A 44 -22.51 -29.18 33.22
C SER A 44 -22.45 -29.32 34.75
N ARG A 45 -21.81 -28.40 35.48
CA ARG A 45 -21.63 -28.49 36.94
C ARG A 45 -22.09 -27.26 37.70
N ASN A 46 -23.19 -27.40 38.45
CA ASN A 46 -23.61 -26.46 39.49
C ASN A 46 -22.80 -26.67 40.77
N GLY A 47 -21.74 -25.88 41.01
CA GLY A 47 -21.46 -25.42 42.39
C GLY A 47 -20.14 -25.74 43.10
N ASN A 48 -19.25 -26.62 42.61
CA ASN A 48 -17.93 -26.85 43.26
C ASN A 48 -16.77 -26.47 42.32
N ILE A 49 -16.35 -25.21 42.40
CA ILE A 49 -15.68 -24.48 41.31
C ILE A 49 -14.14 -24.36 41.48
N ILE A 50 -13.59 -24.56 42.69
CA ILE A 50 -12.25 -24.04 42.99
C ILE A 50 -11.11 -24.92 42.44
N ASP A 51 -11.13 -26.24 42.63
CA ASP A 51 -9.99 -27.11 42.26
C ASP A 51 -9.94 -27.43 40.75
N ILE A 52 -11.12 -27.69 40.14
CA ILE A 52 -11.33 -27.85 38.69
C ILE A 52 -10.86 -26.60 37.96
N GLY A 53 -11.15 -25.43 38.51
CA GLY A 53 -10.72 -24.17 37.96
C GLY A 53 -9.21 -24.18 37.74
N THR A 54 -8.41 -24.45 38.76
CA THR A 54 -6.94 -24.43 38.65
C THR A 54 -6.39 -25.40 37.61
N LYS A 55 -6.98 -26.59 37.50
CA LYS A 55 -6.52 -27.61 36.53
C LYS A 55 -6.96 -27.31 35.10
N ILE A 56 -8.17 -26.78 34.90
CA ILE A 56 -8.61 -26.27 33.59
C ILE A 56 -7.75 -25.08 33.17
N SER A 57 -7.33 -24.21 34.10
CA SER A 57 -6.44 -23.07 33.79
C SER A 57 -5.11 -23.51 33.20
N SER A 58 -4.46 -24.52 33.80
CA SER A 58 -3.18 -25.03 33.28
C SER A 58 -3.36 -25.72 31.93
N LEU A 59 -4.48 -26.43 31.74
CA LEU A 59 -4.84 -27.04 30.46
C LEU A 59 -5.11 -26.00 29.37
N CYS A 60 -5.77 -24.88 29.66
CA CYS A 60 -5.96 -23.79 28.70
C CYS A 60 -4.63 -23.22 28.20
N ILE A 61 -3.66 -23.02 29.10
CA ILE A 61 -2.33 -22.51 28.74
C ILE A 61 -1.61 -23.53 27.86
N LYS A 62 -1.55 -24.79 28.30
CA LYS A 62 -0.90 -25.89 27.57
C LYS A 62 -1.52 -26.08 26.19
N TRP A 63 -2.84 -26.13 26.12
CA TRP A 63 -3.59 -26.23 24.88
C TRP A 63 -3.24 -25.10 23.91
N TYR A 64 -3.23 -23.86 24.38
CA TYR A 64 -2.96 -22.72 23.51
C TYR A 64 -1.51 -22.71 23.01
N GLU A 65 -0.54 -23.13 23.83
CA GLU A 65 0.84 -23.33 23.41
C GLU A 65 0.97 -24.41 22.34
N THR A 66 0.34 -25.58 22.57
CA THR A 66 0.31 -26.68 21.59
C THR A 66 -0.36 -26.23 20.29
N MET A 67 -1.52 -25.55 20.37
CA MET A 67 -2.26 -25.05 19.23
C MET A 67 -1.43 -24.06 18.41
N VAL A 68 -0.81 -23.08 19.06
CA VAL A 68 0.07 -22.10 18.39
C VAL A 68 1.23 -22.80 17.68
N SER A 69 1.82 -23.83 18.31
CA SER A 69 2.91 -24.63 17.73
C SER A 69 2.45 -25.43 16.49
N VAL A 70 1.39 -26.23 16.63
CA VAL A 70 0.87 -27.11 15.58
C VAL A 70 0.37 -26.29 14.38
N VAL A 71 -0.46 -25.28 14.63
CA VAL A 71 -1.04 -24.42 13.58
C VAL A 71 0.07 -23.66 12.84
N THR A 72 1.11 -23.23 13.54
CA THR A 72 2.30 -22.63 12.90
C THR A 72 3.02 -23.60 11.96
N ASN A 73 3.17 -24.87 12.33
CA ASN A 73 3.95 -25.83 11.58
C ASN A 73 3.20 -26.47 10.41
N GLN A 74 1.87 -26.54 10.49
CA GLN A 74 1.03 -27.26 9.53
C GLN A 74 0.25 -26.34 8.57
N SER A 75 0.12 -25.05 8.85
CA SER A 75 -0.58 -24.13 7.95
C SER A 75 0.37 -23.50 6.93
N ASN A 76 -0.12 -23.28 5.70
CA ASN A 76 0.60 -22.59 4.63
C ASN A 76 0.76 -21.05 4.87
N GLY A 77 0.66 -20.60 6.13
CA GLY A 77 0.87 -19.21 6.54
C GLY A 77 -0.32 -18.25 6.30
N GLU A 78 -1.32 -18.65 5.52
CA GLU A 78 -2.57 -17.90 5.36
C GLU A 78 -3.50 -18.20 6.54
N ASN A 79 -3.90 -17.15 7.27
CA ASN A 79 -4.88 -17.16 8.37
C ASN A 79 -4.42 -17.62 9.77
N LEU A 80 -3.12 -17.74 10.04
CA LEU A 80 -2.59 -18.01 11.39
C LEU A 80 -3.12 -17.06 12.47
N VAL A 81 -3.04 -15.75 12.21
CA VAL A 81 -3.44 -14.70 13.15
C VAL A 81 -4.95 -14.76 13.40
N VAL A 82 -5.73 -15.07 12.36
CA VAL A 82 -7.19 -15.23 12.43
C VAL A 82 -7.53 -16.39 13.35
N ILE A 83 -6.92 -17.56 13.14
CA ILE A 83 -7.14 -18.75 13.97
C ILE A 83 -6.82 -18.43 15.43
N PHE A 84 -5.68 -17.80 15.72
CA PHE A 84 -5.31 -17.44 17.09
C PHE A 84 -6.34 -16.51 17.75
N CYS A 85 -6.79 -15.46 17.04
CA CYS A 85 -7.78 -14.53 17.55
C CYS A 85 -9.17 -15.17 17.76
N GLN A 86 -9.61 -16.02 16.84
CA GLN A 86 -10.86 -16.78 16.95
C GLN A 86 -10.81 -17.72 18.15
N GLN A 87 -9.70 -18.43 18.35
CA GLN A 87 -9.54 -19.36 19.47
C GLN A 87 -9.48 -18.65 20.83
N LEU A 88 -8.83 -17.48 20.92
CA LEU A 88 -8.91 -16.64 22.12
C LEU A 88 -10.35 -16.16 22.38
N SER A 89 -11.09 -15.82 21.32
CA SER A 89 -12.49 -15.37 21.47
C SER A 89 -13.38 -16.53 21.90
N ALA A 90 -13.16 -17.72 21.33
CA ALA A 90 -13.90 -18.94 21.64
C ALA A 90 -13.69 -19.37 23.09
N ILE A 91 -12.49 -19.24 23.66
CA ILE A 91 -12.22 -19.58 25.07
C ILE A 91 -12.56 -18.44 26.05
N SER A 92 -13.03 -17.29 25.56
CA SER A 92 -13.27 -16.09 26.38
C SER A 92 -14.27 -16.32 27.53
N PHE A 93 -15.21 -17.26 27.39
CA PHE A 93 -16.13 -17.63 28.47
C PHE A 93 -15.40 -18.18 29.71
N VAL A 94 -14.26 -18.85 29.55
CA VAL A 94 -13.39 -19.27 30.67
C VAL A 94 -12.60 -18.08 31.24
N LEU A 95 -12.31 -17.09 30.38
CA LEU A 95 -11.39 -15.99 30.67
C LEU A 95 -12.05 -14.80 31.36
N LYS A 96 -13.37 -14.61 31.20
CA LYS A 96 -14.12 -13.45 31.74
C LYS A 96 -13.93 -13.25 33.25
N GLU A 97 -13.71 -14.33 34.00
CA GLU A 97 -13.48 -14.28 35.45
C GLU A 97 -12.00 -14.44 35.85
N ARG A 98 -11.11 -14.75 34.90
CA ARG A 98 -9.70 -15.12 35.16
C ARG A 98 -8.71 -14.40 34.27
N ASN A 99 -8.50 -13.14 34.63
CA ASN A 99 -7.56 -12.23 33.98
C ASN A 99 -6.10 -12.75 33.93
N ASP A 100 -5.69 -13.56 34.91
CA ASP A 100 -4.35 -14.15 34.97
C ASP A 100 -4.12 -15.13 33.80
N ILE A 101 -5.11 -15.97 33.48
CA ILE A 101 -5.05 -16.90 32.35
C ILE A 101 -5.03 -16.11 31.04
N TYR A 102 -5.95 -15.16 30.90
CA TYR A 102 -6.03 -14.33 29.70
C TYR A 102 -4.71 -13.63 29.42
N SER A 103 -4.08 -13.05 30.45
CA SER A 103 -2.79 -12.37 30.31
C SER A 103 -1.68 -13.32 29.81
N LYS A 104 -1.68 -14.58 30.25
CA LYS A 104 -0.72 -15.61 29.81
C LYS A 104 -0.97 -16.00 28.35
N LEU A 105 -2.22 -16.26 27.97
CA LEU A 105 -2.58 -16.57 26.58
C LEU A 105 -2.24 -15.41 25.64
N LEU A 106 -2.53 -14.18 26.06
CA LEU A 106 -2.21 -12.97 25.31
C LEU A 106 -0.70 -12.78 25.16
N LYS A 107 0.09 -13.15 26.18
CA LYS A 107 1.57 -13.13 26.11
C LYS A 107 2.09 -14.15 25.08
N ILE A 108 1.54 -15.36 25.06
CA ILE A 108 1.88 -16.39 24.06
C ILE A 108 1.54 -15.89 22.66
N PHE A 109 0.31 -15.36 22.48
CA PHE A 109 -0.14 -14.78 21.23
C PHE A 109 0.79 -13.67 20.74
N LYS A 110 1.01 -12.63 21.56
CA LYS A 110 1.88 -11.49 21.23
C LYS A 110 3.28 -11.93 20.88
N LYS A 111 3.89 -12.84 21.66
CA LYS A 111 5.22 -13.39 21.37
C LYS A 111 5.28 -14.01 19.96
N ARG A 112 4.25 -14.75 19.56
CA ARG A 112 4.21 -15.39 18.25
C ARG A 112 4.02 -14.39 17.11
N ILE A 113 3.08 -13.47 17.24
CA ILE A 113 2.78 -12.52 16.16
C ILE A 113 3.80 -11.36 16.06
N SER A 114 4.64 -11.18 17.09
CA SER A 114 5.75 -10.24 17.07
C SER A 114 6.78 -10.51 15.97
N SER A 115 6.97 -11.76 15.53
CA SER A 115 7.89 -12.07 14.43
C SER A 115 7.26 -11.97 13.03
N LEU A 116 5.93 -11.86 12.94
CA LEU A 116 5.23 -11.85 11.64
C LEU A 116 5.35 -10.50 10.93
N PRO A 117 5.42 -10.46 9.58
CA PRO A 117 5.39 -9.21 8.84
C PRO A 117 4.00 -8.54 8.89
N LEU A 118 3.96 -7.23 8.62
CA LEU A 118 2.76 -6.40 8.81
C LEU A 118 1.60 -6.78 7.88
N ASP A 119 1.87 -7.13 6.62
CA ASP A 119 0.91 -7.68 5.66
C ASP A 119 0.09 -8.84 6.24
N ARG A 120 0.75 -9.80 6.90
CA ARG A 120 0.09 -10.96 7.50
C ARG A 120 -0.80 -10.58 8.69
N LEU A 121 -0.47 -9.49 9.40
CA LEU A 121 -1.31 -8.96 10.47
C LEU A 121 -2.52 -8.21 9.91
N PHE A 122 -2.37 -7.51 8.78
CA PHE A 122 -3.48 -6.79 8.16
C PHE A 122 -4.55 -7.71 7.59
N LEU A 123 -4.19 -8.89 7.07
CA LEU A 123 -5.17 -9.88 6.61
C LEU A 123 -6.19 -10.23 7.70
N ALA A 124 -5.75 -10.32 8.96
CA ALA A 124 -6.62 -10.65 10.09
C ALA A 124 -7.63 -9.55 10.43
N THR A 125 -7.45 -8.33 9.93
CA THR A 125 -8.38 -7.22 10.19
C THR A 125 -9.75 -7.43 9.56
N SER A 126 -9.82 -8.22 8.47
CA SER A 126 -11.09 -8.57 7.82
C SER A 126 -12.05 -9.38 8.72
N PHE A 127 -11.51 -10.09 9.71
CA PHE A 127 -12.28 -10.94 10.63
C PHE A 127 -12.57 -10.28 11.98
N ILE A 128 -12.23 -9.00 12.17
CA ILE A 128 -12.41 -8.29 13.47
C ILE A 128 -13.87 -8.29 13.94
N HIS A 129 -14.82 -8.28 13.00
CA HIS A 129 -16.25 -8.25 13.31
C HIS A 129 -16.77 -9.55 13.94
N GLU A 130 -16.03 -10.66 13.81
CA GLU A 130 -16.37 -11.97 14.39
C GLU A 130 -15.77 -12.20 15.79
N LEU A 131 -14.97 -11.25 16.29
CA LEU A 131 -14.19 -11.40 17.51
C LEU A 131 -14.82 -10.71 18.72
N GLU A 132 -14.48 -11.20 19.91
CA GLU A 132 -14.89 -10.58 21.18
C GLU A 132 -14.28 -9.18 21.37
N PRO A 133 -15.02 -8.17 21.88
CA PRO A 133 -14.58 -6.77 21.91
C PRO A 133 -13.25 -6.51 22.63
N HIS A 134 -13.00 -7.22 23.73
CA HIS A 134 -11.75 -7.09 24.49
C HIS A 134 -10.54 -7.62 23.70
N ILE A 135 -10.74 -8.66 22.88
CA ILE A 135 -9.69 -9.21 22.01
C ILE A 135 -9.41 -8.27 20.86
N VAL A 136 -10.46 -7.69 20.26
CA VAL A 136 -10.32 -6.65 19.25
C VAL A 136 -9.50 -5.48 19.80
N LYS A 137 -9.80 -5.03 21.02
CA LYS A 137 -9.05 -3.95 21.69
C LYS A 137 -7.56 -4.29 21.84
N ASP A 138 -7.24 -5.48 22.34
CA ASP A 138 -5.85 -5.90 22.54
C ASP A 138 -5.09 -6.13 21.23
N PHE A 139 -5.75 -6.69 20.22
CA PHE A 139 -5.19 -6.85 18.88
C PHE A 139 -4.90 -5.49 18.23
N LYS A 140 -5.87 -4.56 18.27
CA LYS A 140 -5.69 -3.18 17.79
C LYS A 140 -4.51 -2.51 18.48
N LYS A 141 -4.42 -2.60 19.81
CA LYS A 141 -3.31 -2.03 20.59
C LYS A 141 -1.96 -2.60 20.15
N PHE A 142 -1.88 -3.92 19.95
CA PHE A 142 -0.66 -4.56 19.45
C PHE A 142 -0.29 -4.07 18.05
N LEU A 143 -1.23 -4.11 17.11
CA LEU A 143 -1.03 -3.68 15.73
C LEU A 143 -0.52 -2.23 15.66
N LEU A 144 -1.15 -1.33 16.43
CA LEU A 144 -0.74 0.07 16.53
C LEU A 144 0.67 0.21 17.10
N SER A 145 1.03 -0.55 18.14
CA SER A 145 2.38 -0.48 18.72
C SER A 145 3.47 -0.94 17.74
N LYS A 146 3.20 -2.01 16.98
CA LYS A 146 4.13 -2.53 15.99
C LYS A 146 4.26 -1.63 14.78
N LEU A 147 3.15 -1.01 14.36
CA LEU A 147 3.14 0.00 13.31
C LEU A 147 3.94 1.24 13.73
N LYS A 148 3.71 1.78 14.94
CA LYS A 148 4.47 2.91 15.50
C LYS A 148 5.98 2.58 15.54
N ALA A 149 6.36 1.43 16.08
CA ALA A 149 7.75 1.00 16.10
C ALA A 149 8.36 0.86 14.69
N SER A 150 7.57 0.40 13.72
CA SER A 150 8.03 0.36 12.32
C SER A 150 8.19 1.76 11.74
N LEU A 151 7.31 2.71 12.05
CA LEU A 151 7.37 4.10 11.60
C LEU A 151 8.53 4.88 12.25
N ASP A 152 8.75 4.70 13.55
CA ASP A 152 9.75 5.44 14.34
C ASP A 152 11.18 4.99 14.01
N ASN A 153 11.38 3.73 13.64
CA ASN A 153 12.68 3.20 13.19
C ASN A 153 12.99 3.54 11.72
N THR A 154 12.10 4.24 11.03
CA THR A 154 12.21 4.50 9.59
C THR A 154 12.67 5.94 9.32
N THR A 155 13.96 6.09 9.01
CA THR A 155 14.51 7.28 8.33
C THR A 155 14.37 7.20 6.81
N ASP A 156 13.90 6.07 6.27
CA ASP A 156 13.99 5.71 4.86
C ASP A 156 12.62 5.57 4.17
N GLU A 157 12.39 6.36 3.12
CA GLU A 157 11.10 6.49 2.41
C GLU A 157 10.59 5.15 1.83
N ASP A 158 11.49 4.22 1.52
CA ASP A 158 11.21 2.90 0.93
C ASP A 158 10.47 1.94 1.87
N THR A 159 10.74 2.01 3.19
CA THR A 159 10.05 1.17 4.18
C THR A 159 8.60 1.62 4.35
N LEU A 160 8.34 2.93 4.25
CA LEU A 160 6.99 3.50 4.27
C LEU A 160 6.18 3.01 3.06
N ILE A 161 6.77 3.05 1.86
CA ILE A 161 6.16 2.56 0.61
C ILE A 161 5.82 1.07 0.72
N LYS A 162 6.72 0.27 1.31
CA LYS A 162 6.50 -1.16 1.52
C LYS A 162 5.34 -1.45 2.49
N ILE A 163 5.26 -0.74 3.61
CA ILE A 163 4.15 -0.86 4.58
C ILE A 163 2.82 -0.47 3.92
N ILE A 164 2.84 0.58 3.11
CA ILE A 164 1.67 1.12 2.41
C ILE A 164 1.17 0.16 1.31
N SER A 165 2.08 -0.48 0.56
CA SER A 165 1.75 -1.51 -0.43
C SER A 165 1.10 -2.74 0.22
N GLN A 166 1.65 -3.19 1.34
CA GLN A 166 1.16 -4.34 2.12
C GLN A 166 -0.26 -4.12 2.68
N ILE A 167 -0.57 -2.91 3.15
CA ILE A 167 -1.89 -2.54 3.68
C ILE A 167 -2.96 -2.51 2.60
N CYS A 168 -2.59 -2.17 1.36
CA CYS A 168 -3.54 -1.96 0.27
C CYS A 168 -3.86 -3.22 -0.53
N ASN A 169 -3.29 -4.38 -0.17
CA ASN A 169 -3.46 -5.67 -0.85
C ASN A 169 -3.26 -5.56 -2.37
N SER A 170 -2.28 -4.76 -2.80
CA SER A 170 -1.91 -4.62 -4.21
C SER A 170 -0.87 -5.70 -4.56
N PRO A 171 -1.14 -6.61 -5.52
CA PRO A 171 -0.27 -7.75 -5.80
C PRO A 171 1.03 -7.37 -6.52
N ASP A 172 1.16 -6.13 -7.00
CA ASP A 172 2.33 -5.70 -7.77
C ASP A 172 3.47 -5.18 -6.89
N SER A 173 4.59 -5.90 -6.94
CA SER A 173 5.93 -5.43 -6.61
C SER A 173 6.43 -4.28 -7.51
N SER A 174 5.60 -3.80 -8.44
CA SER A 174 5.88 -2.67 -9.33
C SER A 174 5.13 -1.39 -8.97
N LEU A 175 4.77 -1.20 -7.69
CA LEU A 175 4.52 0.14 -7.15
C LEU A 175 5.86 0.93 -7.16
N ARG A 176 6.34 1.29 -8.35
CA ARG A 176 7.20 2.46 -8.54
C ARG A 176 6.33 3.68 -8.28
N VAL A 177 6.00 3.88 -7.00
CA VAL A 177 5.44 5.13 -6.52
C VAL A 177 6.62 6.10 -6.57
N PRO A 178 6.60 7.13 -7.43
CA PRO A 178 7.56 8.21 -7.32
C PRO A 178 7.51 8.67 -5.86
N ASN A 179 8.67 8.85 -5.22
CA ASN A 179 8.88 9.06 -3.76
C ASN A 179 7.94 10.10 -3.07
N ARG A 180 7.12 10.82 -3.83
CA ARG A 180 6.24 11.90 -3.43
C ARG A 180 4.75 11.53 -3.40
N LEU A 181 4.33 10.39 -3.96
CA LEU A 181 2.92 9.94 -4.08
C LEU A 181 2.47 8.94 -3.01
N CYS A 182 3.36 8.57 -2.09
CA CYS A 182 3.11 7.71 -0.92
C CYS A 182 1.91 8.20 -0.06
N GLN A 183 1.53 9.47 -0.23
CA GLN A 183 0.47 10.20 0.45
C GLN A 183 -0.96 9.90 -0.04
N VAL A 184 -1.12 9.52 -1.32
CA VAL A 184 -2.43 9.20 -1.89
C VAL A 184 -2.93 7.85 -1.38
N VAL A 185 -2.01 6.92 -1.13
CA VAL A 185 -2.33 5.58 -0.60
C VAL A 185 -2.55 5.62 0.92
N LEU A 186 -1.85 6.53 1.62
CA LEU A 186 -2.14 6.88 3.00
C LEU A 186 -3.64 7.20 3.21
N SER A 187 -4.36 7.81 2.24
CA SER A 187 -5.80 8.12 2.37
C SER A 187 -6.71 6.91 2.62
N LYS A 188 -6.43 5.75 2.01
CA LYS A 188 -7.22 4.52 2.23
C LYS A 188 -6.91 3.90 3.59
N PHE A 189 -5.63 3.95 3.98
CA PHE A 189 -5.19 3.64 5.34
C PHE A 189 -5.87 4.56 6.36
N TRP A 190 -5.98 5.86 6.07
CA TRP A 190 -6.68 6.85 6.90
C TRP A 190 -8.17 6.53 7.02
N ILE A 191 -8.89 6.27 5.92
CA ILE A 191 -10.33 5.96 5.99
C ILE A 191 -10.59 4.67 6.79
N PHE A 192 -9.76 3.64 6.62
CA PHE A 192 -9.89 2.38 7.35
C PHE A 192 -9.59 2.55 8.86
N LEU A 193 -8.56 3.33 9.21
CA LEU A 193 -8.15 3.58 10.59
C LEU A 193 -9.06 4.60 11.31
N LEU A 194 -9.60 5.59 10.59
CA LEU A 194 -10.56 6.60 11.09
C LEU A 194 -11.95 5.99 11.34
N ASN A 195 -12.33 4.97 10.57
CA ASN A 195 -13.54 4.19 10.84
C ASN A 195 -13.39 3.27 12.06
N ALA A 196 -12.16 3.02 12.54
CA ALA A 196 -11.90 2.28 13.76
C ALA A 196 -11.92 3.20 15.00
N THR A 197 -13.08 3.77 15.32
CA THR A 197 -13.48 4.42 16.59
C THR A 197 -12.35 4.87 17.56
N GLY A 198 -12.12 6.18 17.65
CA GLY A 198 -11.62 6.84 18.88
C GLY A 198 -10.28 7.58 18.77
N GLU A 199 -10.33 8.92 18.85
CA GLU A 199 -9.24 9.88 19.05
C GLU A 199 -8.03 9.82 18.11
N VAL A 200 -8.19 10.47 16.95
CA VAL A 200 -7.11 10.72 15.97
C VAL A 200 -6.10 11.78 16.45
N LYS A 201 -6.35 12.47 17.58
CA LYS A 201 -5.54 13.63 18.00
C LYS A 201 -4.07 13.27 18.21
N GLU A 202 -3.78 12.20 18.94
CA GLU A 202 -2.40 11.74 19.17
C GLU A 202 -1.68 11.33 17.87
N LEU A 203 -2.43 10.84 16.89
CA LEU A 203 -1.89 10.43 15.59
C LEU A 203 -1.70 11.62 14.65
N LEU A 204 -2.62 12.58 14.67
CA LEU A 204 -2.46 13.87 13.98
C LEU A 204 -1.31 14.70 14.58
N ASP A 205 -1.02 14.49 15.87
CA ASP A 205 0.10 15.13 16.55
C ASP A 205 1.47 14.49 16.28
N ASN A 206 1.48 13.31 15.67
CA ASN A 206 2.72 12.64 15.26
C ASN A 206 3.51 13.49 14.25
N SER A 207 4.81 13.61 14.48
CA SER A 207 5.73 14.43 13.67
C SER A 207 5.79 14.01 12.20
N CYS A 208 5.70 12.71 11.92
CA CYS A 208 5.68 12.18 10.55
C CYS A 208 4.38 12.54 9.83
N VAL A 209 3.24 12.44 10.52
CA VAL A 209 1.93 12.82 9.97
C VAL A 209 1.88 14.31 9.67
N LYS A 210 2.37 15.16 10.59
CA LYS A 210 2.50 16.61 10.36
C LYS A 210 3.36 16.91 9.14
N ARG A 211 4.54 16.29 9.02
CA ARG A 211 5.44 16.44 7.87
C ARG A 211 4.77 16.04 6.56
N VAL A 212 4.02 14.94 6.54
CA VAL A 212 3.25 14.51 5.37
C VAL A 212 2.19 15.54 5.00
N ARG A 213 1.39 16.02 5.97
CA ARG A 213 0.36 17.04 5.73
C ARG A 213 0.96 18.34 5.18
N GLU A 214 2.07 18.80 5.75
CA GLU A 214 2.81 19.97 5.26
C GLU A 214 3.29 19.78 3.81
N LYS A 215 3.81 18.60 3.46
CA LYS A 215 4.26 18.30 2.09
C LYS A 215 3.08 18.26 1.10
N ILE A 216 1.93 17.74 1.50
CA ILE A 216 0.70 17.78 0.69
C ILE A 216 0.27 19.23 0.49
N SER A 217 0.24 20.03 1.55
CA SER A 217 -0.10 21.45 1.47
C SER A 217 0.86 22.21 0.55
N GLN A 218 2.17 21.95 0.65
CA GLN A 218 3.18 22.51 -0.26
C GLN A 218 2.94 22.09 -1.71
N LEU A 219 2.65 20.81 -1.96
CA LEU A 219 2.32 20.31 -3.29
C LEU A 219 1.12 21.07 -3.87
N VAL A 220 0.06 21.23 -3.09
CA VAL A 220 -1.13 21.94 -3.55
C VAL A 220 -0.87 23.43 -3.80
N CYS A 221 -0.01 24.07 -3.01
CA CYS A 221 0.45 25.43 -3.31
C CYS A 221 1.16 25.49 -4.67
N THR A 222 2.11 24.57 -4.92
CA THR A 222 2.85 24.52 -6.20
C THR A 222 1.97 24.20 -7.41
N MET A 223 0.88 23.46 -7.20
CA MET A 223 -0.14 23.27 -8.25
C MET A 223 -0.85 24.60 -8.53
N LYS A 224 -1.29 25.34 -7.50
CA LYS A 224 -2.08 26.57 -7.70
C LYS A 224 -1.29 27.70 -8.32
N ASP A 225 -0.06 27.90 -7.88
CA ASP A 225 0.83 28.91 -8.45
C ASP A 225 1.47 28.46 -9.79
N LYS A 226 1.16 27.24 -10.25
CA LYS A 226 1.66 26.63 -11.48
C LYS A 226 3.18 26.40 -11.49
N SER A 227 3.84 26.47 -10.35
CA SER A 227 5.29 26.18 -10.21
C SER A 227 5.62 24.69 -10.13
N ILE A 228 4.60 23.81 -10.04
CA ILE A 228 4.80 22.37 -10.05
C ILE A 228 5.55 21.91 -11.31
N LYS A 229 6.52 21.00 -11.14
CA LYS A 229 7.24 20.36 -12.24
C LYS A 229 6.30 19.53 -13.11
N THR A 230 6.43 19.67 -14.42
CA THR A 230 5.60 18.98 -15.43
C THR A 230 5.70 17.46 -15.35
N GLY A 231 6.88 16.90 -15.06
CA GLY A 231 7.04 15.45 -14.85
C GLY A 231 6.19 14.94 -13.67
N LEU A 232 6.32 15.60 -12.51
CA LEU A 232 5.54 15.26 -11.32
C LEU A 232 4.03 15.46 -11.54
N LEU A 233 3.64 16.54 -12.21
CA LEU A 233 2.24 16.80 -12.53
C LEU A 233 1.68 15.75 -13.50
N SER A 234 2.47 15.29 -14.47
CA SER A 234 2.07 14.25 -15.42
C SER A 234 1.75 12.94 -14.72
N GLU A 235 2.62 12.51 -13.80
CA GLU A 235 2.39 11.32 -12.96
C GLU A 235 1.14 11.48 -12.07
N LEU A 236 0.91 12.68 -11.52
CA LEU A 236 -0.26 12.96 -10.68
C LEU A 236 -1.56 12.85 -11.47
N VAL A 237 -1.62 13.39 -12.69
CA VAL A 237 -2.88 13.45 -13.45
C VAL A 237 -3.25 12.14 -14.16
N GLU A 238 -2.39 11.12 -14.12
CA GLU A 238 -2.73 9.74 -14.51
C GLU A 238 -3.84 9.15 -13.63
N TYR A 239 -3.93 9.60 -12.38
CA TYR A 239 -5.01 9.21 -11.48
C TYR A 239 -6.31 9.95 -11.82
N SER A 240 -7.45 9.28 -11.62
CA SER A 240 -8.78 9.89 -11.77
C SER A 240 -8.97 11.08 -10.82
N ASN A 241 -9.73 12.10 -11.26
CA ASN A 241 -10.01 13.29 -10.43
C ASN A 241 -10.60 12.94 -9.06
N ASP A 242 -11.61 12.07 -9.02
CA ASP A 242 -12.27 11.70 -7.76
C ASP A 242 -11.28 11.18 -6.73
N ARG A 243 -10.32 10.35 -7.16
CA ARG A 243 -9.26 9.85 -6.28
C ARG A 243 -8.39 11.00 -5.76
N LEU A 244 -7.88 11.86 -6.64
CA LEU A 244 -6.99 12.95 -6.24
C LEU A 244 -7.68 13.94 -5.29
N ILE A 245 -8.90 14.35 -5.63
CA ILE A 245 -9.72 15.28 -4.85
C ILE A 245 -10.01 14.69 -3.47
N ASN A 246 -10.51 13.45 -3.41
CA ASN A 246 -10.83 12.81 -2.14
C ASN A 246 -9.58 12.63 -1.26
N CYS A 247 -8.42 12.32 -1.84
CA CYS A 247 -7.20 12.12 -1.07
C CYS A 247 -6.61 13.43 -0.57
N ILE A 248 -6.48 14.42 -1.45
CA ILE A 248 -5.74 15.65 -1.16
C ILE A 248 -6.59 16.59 -0.30
N ASN A 249 -7.87 16.77 -0.64
CA ASN A 249 -8.74 17.70 0.09
C ASN A 249 -9.09 17.17 1.49
N ALA A 250 -9.11 15.85 1.70
CA ALA A 250 -9.26 15.27 3.04
C ALA A 250 -8.12 15.66 3.99
N VAL A 251 -6.93 15.95 3.46
CA VAL A 251 -5.76 16.33 4.28
C VAL A 251 -5.69 17.82 4.55
N ILE A 252 -6.07 18.63 3.55
CA ILE A 252 -5.99 20.10 3.59
C ILE A 252 -7.16 20.71 4.38
N GLY A 253 -8.30 20.03 4.43
CA GLY A 253 -9.50 20.52 5.10
C GLY A 253 -10.19 21.66 4.34
N PRO A 254 -11.34 22.13 4.83
CA PRO A 254 -12.19 23.09 4.12
C PRO A 254 -11.61 24.51 4.02
N GLU A 255 -10.70 24.89 4.92
CA GLU A 255 -10.10 26.23 4.95
C GLU A 255 -8.94 26.41 3.97
N GLY A 256 -8.33 25.31 3.52
CA GLY A 256 -7.27 25.35 2.54
C GLY A 256 -7.85 25.25 1.14
N LYS A 257 -7.71 26.33 0.34
CA LYS A 257 -8.02 26.40 -1.10
C LYS A 257 -7.90 25.00 -1.74
N VAL A 258 -9.01 24.33 -2.00
CA VAL A 258 -9.04 22.92 -2.39
C VAL A 258 -8.59 22.73 -3.84
N ILE A 259 -8.22 21.52 -4.22
CA ILE A 259 -8.09 21.15 -5.64
C ILE A 259 -9.48 20.82 -6.18
N THR A 260 -9.78 21.32 -7.38
CA THR A 260 -11.06 21.12 -8.07
C THR A 260 -10.91 20.28 -9.33
N ASN A 261 -12.03 19.74 -9.82
CA ASN A 261 -12.07 19.06 -11.13
C ASN A 261 -11.56 19.98 -12.25
N GLU A 262 -12.05 21.22 -12.30
CA GLU A 262 -11.67 22.22 -13.29
C GLU A 262 -10.15 22.43 -13.36
N MET A 263 -9.48 22.49 -12.20
CA MET A 263 -8.03 22.66 -12.12
C MET A 263 -7.30 21.45 -12.70
N LEU A 264 -7.74 20.23 -12.36
CA LEU A 264 -7.13 19.00 -12.84
C LEU A 264 -7.37 18.78 -14.34
N ASP A 265 -8.57 19.11 -14.82
CA ASP A 265 -8.92 19.01 -16.24
C ASP A 265 -8.10 20.01 -17.06
N TYR A 266 -7.95 21.24 -16.58
CA TYR A 266 -7.04 22.23 -17.17
C TYR A 266 -5.60 21.70 -17.26
N PHE A 267 -5.08 21.04 -16.21
CA PHE A 267 -3.75 20.44 -16.29
C PHE A 267 -3.66 19.32 -17.30
N ARG A 268 -4.65 18.41 -17.36
CA ARG A 268 -4.65 17.30 -18.31
C ARG A 268 -4.64 17.77 -19.75
N GLU A 269 -5.46 18.75 -20.08
CA GLU A 269 -5.54 19.28 -21.45
C GLU A 269 -4.21 19.87 -21.89
N ASN A 270 -3.60 20.71 -21.05
CA ASN A 270 -2.33 21.35 -21.34
C ASN A 270 -1.16 20.34 -21.41
N LEU A 271 -1.10 19.39 -20.48
CA LEU A 271 -0.07 18.35 -20.48
C LEU A 271 -0.20 17.41 -21.69
N ARG A 272 -1.43 17.10 -22.11
CA ARG A 272 -1.66 16.32 -23.33
C ARG A 272 -1.13 17.06 -24.56
N GLY A 273 -1.39 18.37 -24.65
CA GLY A 273 -0.85 19.21 -25.72
C GLY A 273 0.67 19.21 -25.75
N HIS A 274 1.30 19.43 -24.60
CA HIS A 274 2.75 19.42 -24.44
C HIS A 274 3.38 18.07 -24.76
N SER A 275 2.82 16.98 -24.23
CA SER A 275 3.28 15.61 -24.47
C SER A 275 3.26 15.26 -25.96
N ASN A 276 2.24 15.68 -26.71
CA ASN A 276 2.20 15.49 -28.16
C ASN A 276 3.34 16.22 -28.88
N ILE A 277 3.68 17.45 -28.45
CA ILE A 277 4.79 18.21 -29.05
C ILE A 277 6.12 17.50 -28.76
N VAL A 278 6.35 17.12 -27.50
CA VAL A 278 7.56 16.38 -27.09
C VAL A 278 7.69 15.08 -27.88
N GLN A 279 6.62 14.29 -27.99
CA GLN A 279 6.63 13.02 -28.73
C GLN A 279 6.94 13.21 -30.22
N ASN A 280 6.37 14.24 -30.86
CA ASN A 280 6.64 14.50 -32.27
C ASN A 280 8.09 14.92 -32.49
N LEU A 281 8.63 15.77 -31.62
CA LEU A 281 10.01 16.25 -31.71
C LEU A 281 11.01 15.14 -31.39
N ASP A 282 10.80 14.38 -30.33
CA ASP A 282 11.62 13.23 -29.95
C ASP A 282 11.71 12.20 -31.08
N PHE A 283 10.57 11.84 -31.67
CA PHE A 283 10.53 10.96 -32.84
C PHE A 283 11.28 11.58 -34.03
N PHE A 284 11.09 12.87 -34.28
CA PHE A 284 11.71 13.53 -35.41
C PHE A 284 13.23 13.56 -35.30
N TYR A 285 13.77 14.01 -34.17
CA TYR A 285 15.20 14.06 -33.94
C TYR A 285 15.83 12.67 -33.93
N SER A 286 15.22 11.73 -33.20
CA SER A 286 15.73 10.36 -33.05
C SER A 286 15.67 9.55 -34.34
N LYS A 287 14.77 9.86 -35.27
CA LYS A 287 14.64 9.11 -36.53
C LYS A 287 15.34 9.79 -37.70
N TRP A 288 15.20 11.10 -37.84
CA TRP A 288 15.59 11.82 -39.06
C TRP A 288 16.83 12.70 -38.89
N CYS A 289 17.22 13.03 -37.66
CA CYS A 289 18.35 13.92 -37.38
C CYS A 289 19.55 13.21 -36.76
N VAL A 290 19.59 11.88 -36.73
CA VAL A 290 20.66 11.09 -36.09
C VAL A 290 22.07 11.46 -36.58
N LYS A 291 22.19 11.87 -37.84
CA LYS A 291 23.47 12.27 -38.46
C LYS A 291 23.87 13.74 -38.17
N ALA A 292 23.01 14.53 -37.53
CA ALA A 292 23.30 15.93 -37.20
C ALA A 292 24.20 16.01 -35.96
N VAL A 293 25.22 16.88 -36.01
CA VAL A 293 26.25 16.99 -34.97
C VAL A 293 25.68 17.47 -33.63
N ASP A 294 24.60 18.25 -33.67
CA ASP A 294 23.95 18.89 -32.54
C ASP A 294 22.65 18.19 -32.09
N VAL A 295 22.30 17.01 -32.64
CA VAL A 295 21.03 16.33 -32.33
C VAL A 295 20.85 16.03 -30.84
N GLN A 296 21.94 15.67 -30.15
CA GLN A 296 21.90 15.34 -28.73
C GLN A 296 21.50 16.55 -27.87
N PHE A 297 21.96 17.75 -28.22
CA PHE A 297 21.58 18.98 -27.52
C PHE A 297 20.06 19.19 -27.53
N TYR A 298 19.40 18.92 -28.66
CA TYR A 298 17.93 19.01 -28.74
C TYR A 298 17.22 17.91 -27.96
N LEU A 299 17.75 16.69 -27.93
CA LEU A 299 17.16 15.57 -27.17
C LEU A 299 17.28 15.77 -25.65
N ASP A 300 18.41 16.33 -25.20
CA ASP A 300 18.64 16.65 -23.80
C ASP A 300 17.69 17.78 -23.34
N ASP A 301 17.55 18.85 -24.13
CA ASP A 301 16.61 19.94 -23.85
C ASP A 301 15.14 19.44 -23.82
N LEU A 302 14.75 18.55 -24.73
CA LEU A 302 13.42 17.91 -24.68
C LEU A 302 13.19 17.12 -23.39
N THR A 303 14.21 16.38 -22.96
CA THR A 303 14.16 15.59 -21.71
C THR A 303 14.02 16.51 -20.50
N GLU A 304 14.74 17.63 -20.48
CA GLU A 304 14.63 18.65 -19.46
C GLU A 304 13.23 19.29 -19.45
N LYS A 305 12.70 19.67 -20.62
CA LYS A 305 11.37 20.27 -20.78
C LYS A 305 10.22 19.33 -20.43
N LYS A 306 10.43 18.03 -20.56
CA LYS A 306 9.45 17.00 -20.19
C LYS A 306 9.37 16.79 -18.68
N ASN A 307 10.52 16.78 -18.00
CA ASN A 307 10.58 16.30 -16.62
C ASN A 307 10.77 17.42 -15.59
N ASN A 308 11.54 18.46 -15.94
CA ASN A 308 12.05 19.44 -14.98
C ASN A 308 11.45 20.83 -15.12
N SER A 309 10.93 21.19 -16.30
CA SER A 309 10.24 22.48 -16.46
C SER A 309 9.00 22.57 -15.60
N THR A 310 8.74 23.76 -15.07
CA THR A 310 7.50 24.05 -14.34
C THR A 310 6.33 24.18 -15.31
N PHE A 311 5.10 23.97 -14.81
CA PHE A 311 3.90 24.16 -15.62
C PHE A 311 3.77 25.62 -16.11
N LEU A 312 4.24 26.58 -15.32
CA LEU A 312 4.28 27.99 -15.70
C LEU A 312 5.27 28.24 -16.84
N GLU A 313 6.49 27.70 -16.76
CA GLU A 313 7.50 27.77 -17.84
C GLU A 313 6.99 27.17 -19.13
N MET A 314 6.34 26.00 -19.03
CA MET A 314 5.72 25.30 -20.16
C MET A 314 4.74 26.19 -20.96
N SER A 315 4.07 27.11 -20.26
CA SER A 315 3.07 28.00 -20.84
C SER A 315 3.69 29.26 -21.49
N GLN A 316 5.00 29.48 -21.35
CA GLN A 316 5.68 30.66 -21.88
C GLN A 316 5.96 30.51 -23.38
N PRO A 317 5.81 31.56 -24.20
CA PRO A 317 6.11 31.52 -25.63
C PRO A 317 7.55 31.07 -25.94
N ARG A 318 8.51 31.48 -25.10
CA ARG A 318 9.94 31.15 -25.27
C ARG A 318 10.29 29.71 -24.90
N HIS A 319 9.36 28.97 -24.28
CA HIS A 319 9.59 27.59 -23.86
C HIS A 319 10.06 26.71 -25.01
N TRP A 320 9.57 26.96 -26.22
CA TRP A 320 9.89 26.19 -27.42
C TRP A 320 10.89 26.86 -28.37
N SER A 321 11.56 27.95 -27.95
CA SER A 321 12.36 28.81 -28.84
C SER A 321 13.37 28.06 -29.72
N ILE A 322 14.08 27.06 -29.18
CA ILE A 322 15.06 26.29 -29.96
C ILE A 322 14.41 25.26 -30.91
N HIS A 323 13.16 24.87 -30.65
CA HIS A 323 12.40 23.89 -31.43
C HIS A 323 11.37 24.53 -32.37
N GLU A 324 11.14 25.84 -32.28
CA GLU A 324 10.02 26.57 -32.89
C GLU A 324 9.86 26.27 -34.39
N LYS A 325 10.97 26.34 -35.13
CA LYS A 325 11.01 26.08 -36.57
C LYS A 325 10.72 24.62 -36.92
N ILE A 326 10.99 23.70 -36.01
CA ILE A 326 10.89 22.26 -36.23
C ILE A 326 9.53 21.70 -35.79
N ILE A 327 8.83 22.33 -34.86
CA ILE A 327 7.52 21.85 -34.34
C ILE A 327 6.52 21.53 -35.46
N GLN A 328 6.38 22.40 -36.45
CA GLN A 328 5.42 22.16 -37.55
C GLN A 328 5.88 21.03 -38.47
N VAL A 329 7.19 20.92 -38.71
CA VAL A 329 7.78 19.87 -39.54
C VAL A 329 7.67 18.52 -38.85
N SER A 330 8.03 18.44 -37.57
CA SER A 330 7.95 17.22 -36.76
C SER A 330 6.52 16.70 -36.68
N ARG A 331 5.53 17.58 -36.49
CA ARG A 331 4.12 17.21 -36.51
C ARG A 331 3.68 16.62 -37.85
N LYS A 332 4.12 17.17 -38.97
CA LYS A 332 3.80 16.63 -40.31
C LYS A 332 4.50 15.30 -40.54
N ALA A 333 5.78 15.19 -40.21
CA ALA A 333 6.55 13.95 -40.33
C ALA A 333 5.98 12.82 -39.46
N TYR A 334 5.51 13.14 -38.26
CA TYR A 334 4.92 12.16 -37.34
C TYR A 334 3.65 11.50 -37.91
N LYS A 335 2.88 12.18 -38.77
CA LYS A 335 1.74 11.58 -39.48
C LYS A 335 2.15 10.40 -40.36
N TYR A 336 3.39 10.39 -40.83
CA TYR A 336 3.96 9.35 -41.71
C TYR A 336 4.92 8.43 -40.96
N LYS A 337 4.87 8.37 -39.62
CA LYS A 337 5.85 7.63 -38.81
C LYS A 337 6.05 6.16 -39.20
N TYR A 338 5.01 5.52 -39.75
CA TYR A 338 5.01 4.12 -40.20
C TYR A 338 5.04 3.96 -41.74
N SER A 339 5.16 5.04 -42.50
CA SER A 339 5.18 4.97 -43.97
C SER A 339 6.58 4.64 -44.48
N GLN A 340 6.76 3.44 -45.04
CA GLN A 340 8.03 3.05 -45.66
C GLN A 340 8.34 3.90 -46.89
N THR A 341 7.33 4.28 -47.67
CA THR A 341 7.51 5.18 -48.82
C THR A 341 8.10 6.52 -48.40
N PHE A 342 7.62 7.08 -47.29
CA PHE A 342 8.14 8.35 -46.78
C PHE A 342 9.60 8.22 -46.33
N VAL A 343 9.96 7.10 -45.66
CA VAL A 343 11.35 6.79 -45.28
C VAL A 343 12.24 6.74 -46.52
N ASN A 344 11.86 5.96 -47.53
CA ASN A 344 12.66 5.79 -48.73
C ASN A 344 12.89 7.12 -49.46
N VAL A 345 11.84 7.97 -49.56
CA VAL A 345 11.94 9.30 -50.19
C VAL A 345 12.86 10.23 -49.38
N PHE A 346 12.78 10.20 -48.06
CA PHE A 346 13.61 11.03 -47.21
C PHE A 346 15.09 10.66 -47.33
N GLU A 347 15.40 9.37 -47.22
CA GLU A 347 16.78 8.84 -47.31
C GLU A 347 17.43 9.17 -48.66
N ALA A 348 16.71 8.93 -49.76
CA ALA A 348 17.19 9.24 -51.11
C ALA A 348 17.55 10.73 -51.28
N ASN A 349 16.70 11.64 -50.77
CA ASN A 349 16.97 13.08 -50.85
C ASN A 349 18.17 13.50 -49.98
N THR A 350 18.33 12.93 -48.79
CA THR A 350 19.50 13.23 -47.93
C THR A 350 20.82 12.73 -48.52
N ASP A 351 20.81 11.57 -49.19
CA ASP A 351 22.00 11.02 -49.81
C ASP A 351 22.41 11.84 -51.06
N GLU A 352 21.44 12.26 -51.87
CA GLU A 352 21.68 13.17 -52.99
C GLU A 352 22.28 14.52 -52.53
N GLU A 353 21.77 15.10 -51.44
CA GLU A 353 22.28 16.37 -50.92
C GLU A 353 23.68 16.24 -50.31
N THR A 354 23.96 15.11 -49.66
CA THR A 354 25.29 14.78 -49.13
C THR A 354 26.30 14.59 -50.27
N GLN A 355 25.90 13.93 -51.36
CA GLN A 355 26.72 13.77 -52.56
C GLN A 355 26.96 15.12 -53.27
N LYS A 356 25.95 15.97 -53.39
CA LYS A 356 26.08 17.33 -53.96
C LYS A 356 27.04 18.21 -53.14
N LYS A 357 26.95 18.19 -51.80
CA LYS A 357 27.86 18.95 -50.92
C LYS A 357 29.32 18.47 -51.02
N ARG A 358 29.53 17.16 -51.18
CA ARG A 358 30.86 16.59 -51.45
C ARG A 358 31.41 17.00 -52.81
N ALA A 359 30.58 16.99 -53.85
CA ALA A 359 30.99 17.42 -55.19
C ALA A 359 31.32 18.92 -55.27
N SER A 360 30.58 19.78 -54.54
CA SER A 360 30.85 21.23 -54.49
C SER A 360 32.04 21.62 -53.62
N GLY A 361 32.42 20.81 -52.62
CA GLY A 361 33.58 21.06 -51.76
C GLY A 361 34.94 20.73 -52.41
N VAL A 362 34.94 20.02 -53.54
CA VAL A 362 36.15 19.65 -54.29
C VAL A 362 36.55 20.71 -55.33
N ALA A 363 35.69 21.69 -55.61
CA ALA A 363 35.95 22.74 -56.60
C ALA A 363 36.66 24.00 -56.05
N GLY A 364 37.20 23.94 -54.83
CA GLY A 364 37.87 25.07 -54.16
C GLY A 364 39.18 24.67 -53.49
N HIS A 365 40.17 24.28 -54.29
CA HIS A 365 41.59 24.26 -53.93
C HIS A 365 42.41 24.94 -55.02
#